data_AF-A0A516HB38-F1
#
_entry.id   AF-A0A516HB38-F1
#
_cell.length_a   1.000
_cell.length_b   1.000
_cell.length_c   1.000
_cell.angle_alpha   90.00
_cell.angle_beta   90.00
_cell.angle_gamma   90.00
#
_symmetry.space_group_name_H-M   'P 1'
#
loop_
_entity.id
_entity.type
_entity.pdbx_description
1 polymer ?
#
loop_
_entity_poly.entity_id
_entity_poly.type
_entity_poly.pdbx_seq_one_letter_code
_entity_poly.pdbx_strand_id
1 'polypeptide(L)'
;MELHLYLKRNKRIPPLLLFLTIFGLGGCAYKEVSLSHQQTERQVSCVGFYVDWHVSDQTVDYINMHCAKNLIEEGYQLQDDSLMSVDFTVPEPPKGDEWDQALAAHYYESGQITDREYGNVLGALEVAYYDKLERARILKKKGKIDQTRYEQLLEQAEIELTGS
;
A
#
# COMPACT_ATOMS: atom_id res chain seq x y z
N MET A 1 -16.90 50.06 21.68
CA MET A 1 -17.20 48.88 20.84
C MET A 1 -15.87 48.32 20.39
N GLU A 2 -15.36 47.40 21.19
CA GLU A 2 -13.99 46.90 21.13
C GLU A 2 -13.85 45.78 20.10
N LEU A 3 -13.06 46.00 19.05
CA LEU A 3 -12.65 44.96 18.12
C LEU A 3 -11.13 44.99 17.83
N HIS A 4 -10.34 45.47 18.78
CA HIS A 4 -8.88 45.58 18.63
C HIS A 4 -8.06 44.86 19.74
N LEU A 5 -8.69 44.01 20.56
CA LEU A 5 -8.04 43.30 21.67
C LEU A 5 -7.91 41.77 21.49
N TYR A 6 -7.94 41.25 20.25
CA TYR A 6 -7.79 39.80 20.01
C TYR A 6 -6.57 39.38 19.17
N LEU A 7 -5.61 40.28 18.95
CA LEU A 7 -4.33 39.96 18.31
C LEU A 7 -3.14 40.40 19.17
N LYS A 8 -3.13 39.97 20.44
CA LYS A 8 -1.91 39.99 21.24
C LYS A 8 -1.98 39.00 22.40
N ARG A 9 -1.80 37.71 22.10
CA ARG A 9 -1.35 36.76 23.12
C ARG A 9 -0.33 35.83 22.49
N ASN A 10 0.93 36.21 22.70
CA ASN A 10 2.11 35.38 22.57
C ASN A 10 1.95 34.13 23.45
N LYS A 11 1.21 33.13 22.98
CA LYS A 11 1.13 31.81 23.59
C LYS A 11 2.28 31.02 22.98
N ARG A 12 3.40 30.92 23.71
CA ARG A 12 4.35 29.83 23.49
C ARG A 12 3.52 28.55 23.46
N ILE A 13 3.33 27.96 22.28
CA ILE A 13 2.66 26.68 22.12
C ILE A 13 3.47 25.72 23.01
N PRO A 14 2.87 25.11 24.04
CA PRO A 14 3.63 24.22 24.91
C PRO A 14 4.18 23.09 24.04
N PRO A 15 5.44 22.68 24.22
CA PRO A 15 6.10 21.69 23.34
C PRO A 15 5.32 20.37 23.24
N LEU A 16 4.50 20.05 24.24
CA LEU A 16 3.57 18.92 24.26
C LEU A 16 2.49 18.99 23.16
N LEU A 17 1.95 20.17 22.86
CA LEU A 17 0.96 20.40 21.80
C LEU A 17 1.58 20.36 20.41
N LEU A 18 2.87 20.71 20.30
CA LEU A 18 3.66 20.55 19.07
C LEU A 18 4.00 19.07 18.82
N PHE A 19 4.28 18.30 19.88
CA PHE A 19 4.53 16.86 19.79
C PHE A 19 3.28 16.07 19.35
N LEU A 20 2.10 16.40 19.89
CA LEU A 20 0.83 15.78 19.53
C LEU A 20 0.38 16.05 18.10
N THR A 21 0.78 17.18 17.51
CA THR A 21 0.45 17.51 16.12
C THR A 21 1.36 16.79 15.11
N ILE A 22 2.61 16.49 15.48
CA ILE A 22 3.56 15.76 14.62
C ILE A 22 3.19 14.27 14.50
N PHE A 23 2.67 13.64 15.57
CA PHE A 23 2.28 12.23 15.55
C PHE A 23 0.94 11.95 14.82
N GLY A 24 0.15 12.97 14.49
CA GLY A 24 -1.15 12.82 13.83
C GLY A 24 -1.12 12.79 12.30
N LEU A 25 0.06 12.91 11.67
CA LEU A 25 0.21 13.04 10.21
C LEU A 25 0.57 11.71 9.51
N GLY A 26 0.76 10.63 10.25
CA GLY A 26 0.95 9.30 9.67
C GLY A 26 -0.40 8.60 9.50
N GLY A 27 -0.86 8.41 8.27
CA GLY A 27 -1.94 7.46 7.98
C GLY A 27 -1.35 6.07 7.79
N CYS A 28 -1.88 5.10 8.52
CA CYS A 28 -1.67 3.69 8.22
C CYS A 28 -3.04 3.03 8.07
N ALA A 29 -3.14 2.14 7.10
CA ALA A 29 -4.30 1.28 6.95
C ALA A 29 -3.90 -0.16 7.25
N TYR A 30 -4.79 -0.84 7.95
CA TYR A 30 -4.75 -2.28 8.20
C TYR A 30 -6.14 -2.82 7.91
N LYS A 31 -6.24 -3.83 7.05
CA LYS A 31 -7.50 -4.54 6.82
C LYS A 31 -7.24 -6.04 6.69
N GLU A 32 -8.14 -6.81 7.27
CA GLU A 32 -8.20 -8.26 7.12
C GLU A 32 -9.44 -8.64 6.34
N VAL A 33 -9.27 -9.56 5.38
CA VAL A 33 -10.34 -10.09 4.56
C VAL A 33 -10.37 -11.60 4.73
N SER A 34 -11.47 -12.09 5.28
CA SER A 34 -11.67 -13.51 5.54
C SER A 34 -12.34 -14.19 4.35
N LEU A 35 -11.86 -15.38 4.02
CA LEU A 35 -12.38 -16.26 3.01
C LEU A 35 -12.77 -17.61 3.61
N SER A 36 -13.79 -18.25 3.06
CA SER A 36 -14.20 -19.60 3.45
C SER A 36 -14.41 -20.50 2.23
N HIS A 37 -14.00 -21.76 2.35
CA HIS A 37 -14.24 -22.77 1.33
C HIS A 37 -15.49 -23.58 1.69
N GLN A 38 -16.55 -23.48 0.88
CA GLN A 38 -17.87 -24.02 1.22
C GLN A 38 -17.88 -25.55 1.46
N GLN A 39 -17.02 -26.32 0.79
CA GLN A 39 -17.03 -27.77 0.91
C GLN A 39 -16.21 -28.32 2.08
N THR A 40 -15.16 -27.58 2.48
CA THR A 40 -14.21 -28.05 3.50
C THR A 40 -14.33 -27.29 4.81
N GLU A 41 -15.20 -26.26 4.85
CA GLU A 41 -15.38 -25.32 5.96
C GLU A 41 -14.08 -24.61 6.39
N ARG A 42 -13.05 -24.67 5.53
CA ARG A 42 -11.74 -24.09 5.82
C ARG A 42 -11.82 -22.57 5.68
N GLN A 43 -11.27 -21.87 6.66
CA GLN A 43 -11.15 -20.41 6.64
C GLN A 43 -9.70 -19.98 6.45
N VAL A 44 -9.50 -18.93 5.66
CA VAL A 44 -8.20 -18.30 5.39
C VAL A 44 -8.40 -16.79 5.41
N SER A 45 -7.41 -16.04 5.90
CA SER A 45 -7.45 -14.59 5.90
C SER A 45 -6.33 -14.00 5.06
N CYS A 46 -6.66 -12.96 4.29
CA CYS A 46 -5.70 -12.05 3.66
C CYS A 46 -5.56 -10.82 4.56
N VAL A 47 -4.33 -10.44 4.87
CA VAL A 47 -4.04 -9.30 5.76
C VAL A 47 -3.15 -8.33 5.00
N GLY A 48 -3.67 -7.13 4.76
CA GLY A 48 -2.98 -6.05 4.09
C GLY A 48 -2.65 -4.93 5.08
N PHE A 49 -1.46 -4.37 4.94
CA PHE A 49 -1.00 -3.23 5.72
C PHE A 49 -0.24 -2.28 4.80
N TYR A 50 -0.50 -0.98 4.93
CA TYR A 50 0.20 0.04 4.16
C TYR A 50 0.31 1.33 4.97
N VAL A 51 1.41 2.06 4.77
CA VAL A 51 1.68 3.33 5.46
C VAL A 51 1.76 4.45 4.42
N ASP A 52 0.65 5.16 4.25
CA ASP A 52 0.54 6.40 3.50
C ASP A 52 -0.72 7.14 4.00
N TRP A 53 -0.67 8.47 4.05
CA TRP A 53 -1.75 9.28 4.60
C TRP A 53 -2.85 9.63 3.60
N HIS A 54 -2.65 9.43 2.29
CA HIS A 54 -3.63 9.78 1.25
C HIS A 54 -4.51 8.61 0.82
N VAL A 55 -3.92 7.44 0.54
CA VAL A 55 -4.62 6.34 -0.16
C VAL A 55 -4.39 4.96 0.45
N SER A 56 -4.01 4.90 1.73
CA SER A 56 -3.68 3.63 2.39
C SER A 56 -4.83 2.63 2.41
N ASP A 57 -6.08 3.08 2.50
CA ASP A 57 -7.25 2.20 2.43
C ASP A 57 -7.39 1.54 1.05
N GLN A 58 -7.23 2.31 -0.03
CA GLN A 58 -7.32 1.83 -1.41
C GLN A 58 -6.17 0.87 -1.72
N THR A 59 -4.96 1.18 -1.27
CA THR A 59 -3.79 0.31 -1.41
C THR A 59 -3.99 -1.03 -0.70
N VAL A 60 -4.48 -1.00 0.55
CA VAL A 60 -4.74 -2.22 1.31
C VAL A 60 -5.86 -3.07 0.69
N ASP A 61 -6.91 -2.44 0.13
CA ASP A 61 -7.95 -3.16 -0.62
C ASP A 61 -7.34 -3.94 -1.79
N TYR A 62 -6.44 -3.31 -2.55
CA TYR A 62 -5.76 -3.95 -3.68
C TYR A 62 -4.91 -5.14 -3.22
N ILE A 63 -4.07 -4.96 -2.19
CA ILE A 63 -3.23 -6.02 -1.65
C ILE A 63 -4.09 -7.22 -1.21
N ASN A 64 -5.18 -6.96 -0.49
CA ASN A 64 -6.09 -8.00 -0.04
C ASN A 64 -6.81 -8.70 -1.19
N MET A 65 -7.28 -7.96 -2.19
CA MET A 65 -7.91 -8.57 -3.35
C MET A 65 -6.91 -9.41 -4.16
N HIS A 66 -5.66 -8.97 -4.29
CA HIS A 66 -4.61 -9.74 -4.93
C HIS A 66 -4.37 -11.07 -4.22
N CYS A 67 -4.27 -11.06 -2.89
CA CYS A 67 -4.19 -12.28 -2.08
C CYS A 67 -5.43 -13.18 -2.25
N ALA A 68 -6.63 -12.59 -2.22
CA ALA A 68 -7.89 -13.30 -2.32
C ALA A 68 -8.10 -13.96 -3.70
N LYS A 69 -7.58 -13.36 -4.78
CA LYS A 69 -7.81 -13.81 -6.16
C LYS A 69 -7.46 -15.28 -6.38
N ASN A 70 -6.27 -15.70 -5.94
CA ASN A 70 -5.84 -17.09 -6.10
C ASN A 70 -6.73 -18.05 -5.28
N LEU A 71 -7.14 -17.64 -4.09
CA LEU A 71 -8.03 -18.44 -3.24
C LEU A 71 -9.44 -18.55 -3.84
N ILE A 72 -9.93 -17.48 -4.47
CA ILE A 72 -11.23 -17.49 -5.17
C ILE A 72 -11.20 -18.48 -6.36
N GLU A 73 -10.10 -18.52 -7.11
CA GLU A 73 -9.89 -19.51 -8.17
C GLU A 73 -9.85 -20.96 -7.63
N GLU A 74 -9.40 -21.14 -6.39
CA GLU A 74 -9.43 -22.42 -5.66
C GLU A 74 -10.78 -22.76 -5.01
N GLY A 75 -11.82 -21.94 -5.21
CA GLY A 75 -13.18 -22.19 -4.71
C GLY A 75 -13.50 -21.59 -3.34
N TYR A 76 -12.64 -20.72 -2.81
CA TYR A 76 -12.97 -19.92 -1.63
C TYR A 76 -13.91 -18.76 -1.99
N GLN A 77 -14.68 -18.30 -1.01
CA GLN A 77 -15.57 -17.15 -1.12
C GLN A 77 -15.21 -16.11 -0.07
N LEU A 78 -15.24 -14.84 -0.47
CA LEU A 78 -15.14 -13.72 0.45
C LEU A 78 -16.31 -13.74 1.44
N GLN A 79 -16.05 -13.51 2.72
CA GLN A 79 -17.10 -13.38 3.73
C GLN A 79 -17.78 -12.00 3.67
N ASP A 80 -17.03 -10.97 3.29
CA ASP A 80 -17.54 -9.62 2.98
C ASP A 80 -17.36 -9.37 1.49
N ASP A 81 -18.46 -9.16 0.77
CA ASP A 81 -18.48 -8.96 -0.68
C ASP A 81 -18.22 -7.52 -1.10
N SER A 82 -17.98 -6.59 -0.16
CA SER A 82 -17.70 -5.19 -0.46
C SER A 82 -16.56 -5.01 -1.47
N LEU A 83 -15.50 -5.81 -1.36
CA LEU A 83 -14.37 -5.81 -2.28
C LEU A 83 -14.71 -6.33 -3.68
N MET A 84 -15.75 -7.13 -3.86
CA MET A 84 -16.13 -7.63 -5.19
C MET A 84 -16.65 -6.52 -6.12
N SER A 85 -17.08 -5.41 -5.54
CA SER A 85 -17.61 -4.25 -6.28
C SER A 85 -16.57 -3.18 -6.60
N VAL A 86 -15.35 -3.32 -6.08
CA VAL A 86 -14.27 -2.34 -6.25
C VAL A 86 -13.56 -2.54 -7.58
N ASP A 87 -13.30 -1.44 -8.28
CA ASP A 87 -12.45 -1.44 -9.48
C ASP A 87 -10.96 -1.44 -9.09
N PHE A 88 -10.29 -2.56 -9.33
CA PHE A 88 -8.86 -2.77 -9.08
C PHE A 88 -8.00 -2.59 -10.33
N THR A 89 -8.54 -1.98 -11.38
CA THR A 89 -7.76 -1.71 -12.60
C THR A 89 -6.59 -0.79 -12.27
N VAL A 90 -5.38 -1.23 -12.64
CA VAL A 90 -4.18 -0.40 -12.60
C VAL A 90 -4.11 0.35 -13.93
N PRO A 91 -4.08 1.69 -13.95
CA PRO A 91 -3.94 2.44 -15.19
C PRO A 91 -2.60 2.13 -15.85
N GLU A 92 -2.55 2.21 -17.18
CA GLU A 92 -1.30 2.10 -17.93
C GLU A 92 -0.33 3.23 -17.54
N PRO A 93 0.97 2.94 -17.37
CA PRO A 93 1.95 3.98 -17.12
C PRO A 93 2.10 4.90 -18.35
N PRO A 94 2.67 6.10 -18.15
CA PRO A 94 3.03 6.99 -19.23
C PRO A 94 3.90 6.28 -20.27
N LYS A 95 3.73 6.66 -21.54
CA LYS A 95 4.36 5.94 -22.65
C LYS A 95 5.89 5.95 -22.53
N GLY A 96 6.47 4.76 -22.35
CA GLY A 96 7.91 4.56 -22.27
C GLY A 96 8.44 4.45 -20.84
N ASP A 97 7.57 4.62 -19.85
CA ASP A 97 7.89 4.51 -18.43
C ASP A 97 7.26 3.24 -17.82
N GLU A 98 7.77 2.85 -16.66
CA GLU A 98 7.13 1.88 -15.76
C GLU A 98 6.64 2.64 -14.52
N TRP A 99 5.61 2.13 -13.86
CA TRP A 99 5.20 2.71 -12.58
C TRP A 99 6.28 2.45 -11.53
N ASP A 100 6.58 3.50 -10.77
CA ASP A 100 7.20 3.45 -9.46
C ASP A 100 6.42 4.41 -8.52
N GLN A 101 6.74 4.42 -7.23
CA GLN A 101 6.05 5.28 -6.27
C GLN A 101 6.22 6.77 -6.58
N ALA A 102 7.39 7.20 -7.05
CA ALA A 102 7.65 8.62 -7.35
C ALA A 102 6.84 9.11 -8.55
N LEU A 103 6.79 8.34 -9.63
CA LEU A 103 6.01 8.63 -10.82
C LEU A 103 4.51 8.60 -10.50
N ALA A 104 4.05 7.59 -9.75
CA ALA A 104 2.66 7.49 -9.34
C ALA A 104 2.24 8.71 -8.50
N ALA A 105 3.07 9.13 -7.55
CA ALA A 105 2.83 10.33 -6.75
C ALA A 105 2.73 11.59 -7.63
N HIS A 106 3.62 11.75 -8.62
CA HIS A 106 3.58 12.90 -9.53
C HIS A 106 2.26 12.97 -10.34
N TYR A 107 1.79 11.83 -10.85
CA TYR A 107 0.55 11.75 -11.61
C TYR A 107 -0.68 11.97 -10.73
N TYR A 108 -0.63 11.50 -9.48
CA TYR A 108 -1.68 11.75 -8.50
C TYR A 108 -1.76 13.23 -8.10
N GLU A 109 -0.63 13.84 -7.74
CA GLU A 109 -0.55 15.25 -7.33
C GLU A 109 -0.95 16.22 -8.46
N SER A 110 -0.71 15.84 -9.72
CA SER A 110 -1.15 16.60 -10.90
C SER A 110 -2.60 16.35 -11.31
N GLY A 111 -3.33 15.49 -10.58
CA GLY A 111 -4.73 15.16 -10.83
C GLY A 111 -4.97 14.32 -12.09
N GLN A 112 -3.95 13.62 -12.58
CA GLN A 112 -4.03 12.78 -13.78
C GLN A 112 -4.56 11.37 -13.48
N ILE A 113 -4.44 10.92 -12.23
CA ILE A 113 -5.05 9.69 -11.73
C ILE A 113 -5.83 9.99 -10.44
N THR A 114 -6.90 9.24 -10.21
CA THR A 114 -7.75 9.34 -9.03
C THR A 114 -7.14 8.66 -7.80
N ASP A 115 -7.67 8.90 -6.61
CA ASP A 115 -7.26 8.19 -5.37
C ASP A 115 -7.32 6.67 -5.51
N ARG A 116 -8.35 6.16 -6.20
CA ARG A 116 -8.52 4.71 -6.42
C ARG A 116 -7.46 4.17 -7.37
N GLU A 117 -7.21 4.85 -8.49
CA GLU A 117 -6.16 4.47 -9.43
C GLU A 117 -4.78 4.56 -8.78
N TYR A 118 -4.49 5.61 -8.03
CA TYR A 118 -3.24 5.77 -7.29
C TYR A 118 -3.06 4.64 -6.26
N GLY A 119 -4.07 4.34 -5.46
CA GLY A 119 -4.04 3.20 -4.53
C GLY A 119 -3.87 1.85 -5.23
N ASN A 120 -4.47 1.65 -6.41
CA ASN A 120 -4.28 0.44 -7.20
C ASN A 120 -2.83 0.32 -7.72
N VAL A 121 -2.23 1.43 -8.20
CA VAL A 121 -0.82 1.45 -8.62
C VAL A 121 0.09 1.10 -7.44
N LEU A 122 -0.07 1.77 -6.29
CA LEU A 122 0.74 1.50 -5.09
C LEU A 122 0.58 0.05 -4.62
N GLY A 123 -0.65 -0.47 -4.61
CA GLY A 123 -0.92 -1.86 -4.23
C GLY A 123 -0.25 -2.86 -5.18
N ALA A 124 -0.25 -2.58 -6.48
CA ALA A 124 0.42 -3.41 -7.47
C ALA A 124 1.94 -3.40 -7.29
N LEU A 125 2.52 -2.23 -7.01
CA LEU A 125 3.96 -2.08 -6.75
C LEU A 125 4.38 -2.84 -5.48
N GLU A 126 3.63 -2.70 -4.39
CA GLU A 126 3.88 -3.41 -3.13
C GLU A 126 3.80 -4.94 -3.30
N VAL A 127 2.76 -5.42 -3.98
CA VAL A 127 2.63 -6.84 -4.30
C VAL A 127 3.84 -7.32 -5.10
N ALA A 128 4.23 -6.60 -6.15
CA ALA A 128 5.37 -6.97 -7.00
C ALA A 128 6.70 -6.96 -6.22
N TYR A 129 6.87 -5.99 -5.31
CA TYR A 129 8.01 -5.89 -4.42
C TYR A 129 8.12 -7.10 -3.50
N TYR A 130 7.07 -7.40 -2.72
CA TYR A 130 7.07 -8.55 -1.79
C TYR A 130 7.26 -9.89 -2.50
N ASP A 131 6.68 -10.03 -3.70
CA ASP A 131 6.90 -11.18 -4.57
C ASP A 131 8.38 -11.37 -4.94
N LYS A 132 9.08 -10.28 -5.28
CA LYS A 132 10.52 -10.30 -5.59
C LYS A 132 11.33 -10.69 -4.35
N LEU A 133 11.01 -10.12 -3.19
CA LEU A 133 11.69 -10.45 -1.93
C LEU A 133 11.52 -11.93 -1.56
N GLU A 134 10.29 -12.45 -1.66
CA GLU A 134 10.01 -13.85 -1.33
C GLU A 134 10.71 -14.81 -2.29
N ARG A 135 10.73 -14.49 -3.60
CA ARG A 135 11.51 -15.25 -4.58
C ARG A 135 13.00 -15.26 -4.25
N ALA A 136 13.58 -14.10 -3.93
CA ALA A 136 15.00 -14.00 -3.54
C ALA A 136 15.29 -14.84 -2.28
N ARG A 137 14.41 -14.77 -1.27
CA ARG A 137 14.51 -15.55 -0.02
C ARG A 137 14.46 -17.06 -0.30
N ILE A 138 13.56 -17.52 -1.15
CA ILE A 138 13.45 -18.92 -1.55
C ILE A 138 14.72 -19.38 -2.27
N LEU A 139 15.25 -18.59 -3.21
CA LEU A 139 16.48 -18.91 -3.94
C LEU A 139 17.67 -19.04 -2.98
N LYS A 140 17.79 -18.10 -2.04
CA LYS A 140 18.84 -18.11 -1.00
C LYS A 140 18.73 -19.34 -0.11
N LYS A 141 17.53 -19.64 0.41
CA LYS A 141 17.27 -20.82 1.26
C LYS A 141 17.58 -22.14 0.54
N LYS A 142 17.35 -22.21 -0.77
CA LYS A 142 17.67 -23.37 -1.61
C LYS A 142 19.16 -23.45 -2.01
N GLY A 143 20.00 -22.51 -1.56
CA GLY A 143 21.42 -22.46 -1.93
C GLY A 143 21.66 -22.14 -3.41
N LYS A 144 20.67 -21.59 -4.13
CA LYS A 144 20.78 -21.26 -5.56
C LYS A 144 21.49 -19.94 -5.82
N ILE A 145 21.55 -19.06 -4.82
CA ILE A 145 22.25 -17.79 -4.85
C ILE A 145 23.04 -17.61 -3.56
N ASP A 146 24.14 -16.86 -3.62
CA ASP A 146 24.94 -16.49 -2.46
C ASP A 146 24.33 -15.27 -1.73
N GLN A 147 25.05 -14.76 -0.72
CA GLN A 147 24.57 -13.64 0.08
C GLN A 147 24.59 -12.32 -0.71
N THR A 148 25.67 -12.09 -1.45
CA THR A 148 25.83 -10.88 -2.26
C THR A 148 24.75 -10.77 -3.32
N ARG A 149 24.43 -11.85 -4.03
CA ARG A 149 23.36 -11.85 -5.02
C ARG A 149 21.98 -11.68 -4.40
N TYR A 150 21.76 -12.22 -3.20
CA TYR A 150 20.52 -12.00 -2.47
C TYR A 150 20.33 -10.52 -2.16
N GLU A 151 21.35 -9.85 -1.60
CA GLU A 151 21.31 -8.42 -1.27
C GLU A 151 21.06 -7.54 -2.50
N GLN A 152 21.73 -7.82 -3.62
CA GLN A 152 21.50 -7.12 -4.89
C GLN A 152 20.05 -7.23 -5.38
N LEU A 153 19.41 -8.39 -5.18
CA LEU A 153 18.01 -8.57 -5.59
C LEU A 153 17.05 -7.78 -4.71
N LEU A 154 17.36 -7.62 -3.41
CA LEU A 154 16.55 -6.77 -2.53
C LEU A 154 16.71 -5.30 -2.90
N GLU A 155 17.94 -4.84 -3.14
CA GLU A 155 18.24 -3.47 -3.56
C GLU A 155 17.56 -3.13 -4.89
N GLN A 156 17.64 -4.04 -5.87
CA GLN A 156 16.96 -3.87 -7.15
C GLN A 156 15.44 -3.76 -6.99
N ALA A 157 14.84 -4.59 -6.13
CA ALA A 157 13.41 -4.55 -5.87
C ALA A 157 12.99 -3.22 -5.21
N GLU A 158 13.81 -2.68 -4.31
CA GLU A 158 13.59 -1.38 -3.67
C GLU A 158 13.64 -0.23 -4.69
N ILE A 159 14.62 -0.23 -5.59
CA ILE A 159 14.74 0.76 -6.66
C ILE A 159 13.52 0.71 -7.59
N GLU A 160 13.08 -0.49 -7.96
CA GLU A 160 11.88 -0.67 -8.80
C GLU A 160 10.58 -0.27 -8.10
N LEU A 161 10.51 -0.36 -6.76
CA LEU A 161 9.37 0.11 -5.97
C LEU A 161 9.35 1.64 -5.89
N THR A 162 10.48 2.23 -5.51
CA THR A 162 10.55 3.64 -5.09
C THR A 162 10.82 4.59 -6.25
N GLY A 163 11.44 4.11 -7.33
CA GLY A 163 11.97 4.92 -8.41
C GLY A 163 13.43 5.30 -8.20
N SER A 164 14.08 5.76 -9.27
CA SER A 164 15.50 6.17 -9.28
C SER A 164 15.72 7.61 -8.82
#